data_AF-R9LUT8-F1
#
_entry.id   AF-R9LUT8-F1
#
_cell.length_a   1.000
_cell.length_b   1.000
_cell.length_c   1.000
_cell.angle_alpha   90.00
_cell.angle_beta   90.00
_cell.angle_gamma   90.00
#
_symmetry.space_group_name_H-M   'P 1'
#
loop_
_entity.id
_entity.type
_entity.pdbx_description
1 polymer ?
#
loop_
_entity_poly.entity_id
_entity_poly.type
_entity_poly.pdbx_seq_one_letter_code
_entity_poly.pdbx_strand_id
1 'polypeptide(L)'
;MDKKQKRAAALKRQQELVNAAKAASREMTAEETAEFNTLQGQIDQLNREIADEERQQGGNPPAPPAPSAGAPTTPPDQQREIEERARTAERNRVKEISAICRDFGYDPGKYIDDGLSVEQVRAAVLDELRRDKAPIGTGIHVTDSGEDEFRRDAVDGLLLRGGVQVEKPSNGSAQFAAMSLRDLAITCLERSGVSGARYMSSDEILREICTRQYYNPTAAFPTILDNAINKAYVEGHRTAAVTFDLWTRKGSLKDFKIHDNNYLAGPIGDFLEVPEGGELKGDKPTDAKLPTRQIRTYGKQFTLSRQAFINDDIDLVTRIPARHAAAARRTINTQCYRILLNNPNIYDGTPLFSAAHKNLLKTGTGITQEAVQAMIMALSTQKDEFDQPIIVRPGKIIVPAGLTFDIYTLFNSPTIHTEGNTQAVNPLYAYKDMQIVEDPTINALCGGFGNVMPWFMTANSADTAFIEVDYLNGQEVPTIRRMETPSQLGFVWDIYLDWGINVMDFRGAIKNPGKIINSPLGQ
;
A
#
# COMPACT_ATOMS: atom_id res chain seq x y z
N MET A 1 -31.43 -27.67 45.33
CA MET A 1 -32.25 -27.15 44.22
C MET A 1 -32.05 -28.05 43.03
N ASP A 2 -33.15 -28.53 42.47
CA ASP A 2 -33.16 -29.30 41.23
C ASP A 2 -32.51 -28.50 40.08
N LYS A 3 -31.83 -29.16 39.14
CA LYS A 3 -31.12 -28.47 38.03
C LYS A 3 -32.10 -27.64 37.18
N LYS A 4 -33.34 -28.12 37.03
CA LYS A 4 -34.44 -27.38 36.39
C LYS A 4 -34.83 -26.11 37.17
N GLN A 5 -34.78 -26.16 38.51
CA GLN A 5 -35.03 -24.99 39.37
C GLN A 5 -33.89 -23.96 39.30
N LYS A 6 -32.64 -24.40 39.24
CA LYS A 6 -31.48 -23.50 39.08
C LYS A 6 -31.52 -22.78 37.73
N ARG A 7 -31.89 -23.49 36.65
CA ARG A 7 -32.09 -22.89 35.32
C ARG A 7 -33.19 -21.82 35.35
N ALA A 8 -34.33 -22.13 35.99
CA ALA A 8 -35.43 -21.18 36.12
C ALA A 8 -35.05 -19.93 36.91
N ALA A 9 -34.23 -20.07 37.96
CA ALA A 9 -33.72 -18.95 38.74
C ALA A 9 -32.76 -18.04 37.93
N ALA A 10 -31.85 -18.65 37.15
CA ALA A 10 -30.93 -17.90 36.28
C ALA A 10 -31.66 -17.13 35.17
N LEU A 11 -32.67 -17.76 34.53
CA LEU A 11 -33.56 -17.10 33.56
C LEU A 11 -34.32 -15.94 34.16
N LYS A 12 -34.85 -16.11 35.38
CA LYS A 12 -35.57 -15.04 36.08
C LYS A 12 -34.65 -13.84 36.36
N ARG A 13 -33.42 -14.09 36.82
CA ARG A 13 -32.42 -13.04 37.07
C ARG A 13 -32.03 -12.30 35.80
N GLN A 14 -31.86 -13.02 34.69
CA GLN A 14 -31.57 -12.42 33.38
C GLN A 14 -32.71 -11.48 32.93
N GLN A 15 -33.96 -11.90 33.15
CA GLN A 15 -35.13 -11.09 32.82
C GLN A 15 -35.26 -9.86 33.72
N GLU A 16 -34.87 -9.94 35.00
CA GLU A 16 -34.81 -8.80 35.91
C GLU A 16 -33.80 -7.74 35.45
N LEU A 17 -32.62 -8.15 34.97
CA LEU A 17 -31.59 -7.23 34.44
C LEU A 17 -32.09 -6.47 33.19
N VAL A 18 -32.72 -7.19 32.25
CA VAL A 18 -33.29 -6.58 31.04
C VAL A 18 -34.45 -5.64 31.38
N ASN A 19 -35.30 -6.04 32.33
CA ASN A 19 -36.42 -5.20 32.78
C ASN A 19 -35.93 -3.95 33.53
N ALA A 20 -34.85 -4.05 34.31
CA ALA A 20 -34.25 -2.90 35.01
C ALA A 20 -33.66 -1.88 34.03
N ALA A 21 -32.94 -2.33 33.00
CA ALA A 21 -32.42 -1.47 31.93
C ALA A 21 -33.55 -0.80 31.14
N LYS A 22 -34.60 -1.56 30.81
CA LYS A 22 -35.78 -1.05 30.09
C LYS A 22 -36.60 -0.06 30.91
N ALA A 23 -36.76 -0.28 32.21
CA ALA A 23 -37.46 0.64 33.11
C ALA A 23 -36.70 1.97 33.28
N ALA A 24 -35.38 1.96 33.14
CA ALA A 24 -34.53 3.13 33.20
C ALA A 24 -34.28 3.79 31.83
N SER A 25 -34.91 3.30 30.74
CA SER A 25 -34.73 3.79 29.36
C SER A 25 -33.26 3.97 28.95
N ARG A 26 -32.39 3.06 29.42
CA ARG A 26 -30.95 3.08 29.16
C ARG A 26 -30.48 1.71 28.67
N GLU A 27 -29.34 1.70 27.99
CA GLU A 27 -28.62 0.46 27.73
C GLU A 27 -28.11 -0.15 29.04
N MET A 28 -27.94 -1.47 29.04
CA MET A 28 -27.36 -2.18 30.18
C MET A 28 -25.94 -1.66 30.44
N THR A 29 -25.59 -1.45 31.70
CA THR A 29 -24.23 -1.05 32.05
C THR A 29 -23.24 -2.17 31.73
N ALA A 30 -21.95 -1.86 31.69
CA ALA A 30 -20.89 -2.87 31.49
C ALA A 30 -20.96 -3.99 32.55
N GLU A 31 -21.34 -3.66 33.78
CA GLU A 31 -21.51 -4.62 34.88
C GLU A 31 -22.75 -5.51 34.68
N GLU A 32 -23.89 -4.93 34.29
CA GLU A 32 -25.12 -5.68 33.99
C GLU A 32 -24.94 -6.60 32.78
N THR A 33 -24.17 -6.15 31.78
CA THR A 33 -23.83 -6.95 30.59
C THR A 33 -22.91 -8.12 30.93
N ALA A 34 -21.95 -7.93 31.83
CA ALA A 34 -21.11 -9.01 32.34
C ALA A 34 -21.92 -10.03 33.17
N GLU A 35 -22.84 -9.57 34.03
CA GLU A 35 -23.73 -10.45 34.80
C GLU A 35 -24.66 -11.24 33.86
N PHE A 36 -25.21 -10.59 32.83
CA PHE A 36 -26.06 -11.24 31.82
C PHE A 36 -25.32 -12.33 31.04
N ASN A 37 -24.09 -12.07 30.58
CA ASN A 37 -23.28 -13.04 29.86
C ASN A 37 -22.91 -14.24 30.75
N THR A 38 -22.65 -13.99 32.04
CA THR A 38 -22.37 -15.04 33.02
C THR A 38 -23.59 -15.93 33.26
N LEU A 39 -24.77 -15.32 33.40
CA LEU A 39 -26.05 -16.05 33.54
C LEU A 39 -26.39 -16.87 32.29
N GLN A 40 -26.11 -16.33 31.10
CA GLN A 40 -26.30 -17.05 29.85
C GLN A 40 -25.43 -18.30 29.78
N GLY A 41 -24.15 -18.19 30.14
CA GLY A 41 -23.24 -19.34 30.23
C GLY A 41 -23.71 -20.41 31.23
N GLN A 42 -24.25 -19.99 32.39
CA GLN A 42 -24.83 -20.91 33.37
C GLN A 42 -26.08 -21.63 32.85
N ILE A 43 -26.94 -20.95 32.10
CA ILE A 43 -28.15 -21.53 31.50
C ILE A 43 -27.75 -22.58 30.45
N ASP A 44 -26.78 -22.28 29.60
CA ASP A 44 -26.31 -23.20 28.57
C ASP A 44 -25.66 -24.45 29.16
N GLN A 45 -24.89 -24.29 30.24
CA GLN A 45 -24.33 -25.41 31.00
C GLN A 45 -25.43 -26.26 31.64
N LEU A 46 -26.40 -25.64 32.33
CA LEU A 46 -27.51 -26.36 32.96
C LEU A 46 -28.38 -27.08 31.93
N ASN A 47 -28.58 -26.51 30.74
CA ASN A 47 -29.31 -27.17 29.65
C ASN A 47 -28.60 -28.45 29.17
N ARG A 48 -27.27 -28.42 29.06
CA ARG A 48 -26.49 -29.62 28.70
C ARG A 48 -26.57 -30.68 29.79
N GLU A 49 -26.41 -30.28 31.06
CA GLU A 49 -26.48 -31.21 32.19
C GLU A 49 -27.87 -31.84 32.35
N ILE A 50 -28.95 -31.09 32.08
CA ILE A 50 -30.33 -31.63 32.09
C ILE A 50 -30.53 -32.60 30.92
N ALA A 51 -30.03 -32.26 29.73
CA ALA A 51 -30.12 -33.14 28.56
C ALA A 51 -29.31 -34.44 28.76
N ASP A 52 -28.17 -34.37 29.43
CA ASP A 52 -27.36 -35.54 29.75
C ASP A 52 -27.95 -36.39 30.88
N GLU A 53 -28.63 -35.80 31.87
CA GLU A 53 -29.44 -36.54 32.85
C GLU A 53 -30.64 -37.23 32.21
N GLU A 54 -31.33 -36.57 31.29
CA GLU A 54 -32.45 -37.14 30.53
C GLU A 54 -31.99 -38.27 29.59
N ARG A 55 -30.74 -38.21 29.10
CA ARG A 55 -30.10 -39.32 28.35
C ARG A 55 -29.66 -40.48 29.25
N GLN A 56 -29.15 -40.20 30.44
CA GLN A 56 -28.68 -41.24 31.38
C GLN A 56 -29.84 -41.94 32.11
N GLN A 57 -31.01 -41.31 32.21
CA GLN A 57 -32.25 -41.95 32.68
C GLN A 57 -32.99 -42.73 31.57
N GLY A 58 -32.46 -42.73 30.34
CA GLY A 58 -32.95 -43.53 29.20
C GLY A 58 -32.52 -45.01 29.30
N GLY A 59 -32.87 -45.68 30.40
CA GLY A 59 -32.85 -47.13 30.52
C GLY A 59 -34.21 -47.71 30.07
N ASN A 60 -34.17 -48.57 29.05
CA ASN A 60 -35.22 -49.42 28.49
C ASN A 60 -36.56 -49.48 29.28
N PRO A 61 -37.72 -49.13 28.67
CA PRO A 61 -39.00 -49.39 29.31
C PRO A 61 -39.24 -50.91 29.40
N PRO A 62 -39.70 -51.46 30.54
CA PRO A 62 -40.12 -52.85 30.61
C PRO A 62 -41.36 -53.05 29.72
N ALA A 63 -41.34 -54.15 28.97
CA ALA A 63 -42.44 -54.61 28.14
C ALA A 63 -43.74 -54.77 28.95
N PRO A 64 -44.91 -54.50 28.36
CA PRO A 64 -46.20 -54.62 29.03
C PRO A 64 -46.49 -56.10 29.36
N PRO A 65 -47.07 -56.41 30.53
CA PRO A 65 -47.61 -57.74 30.78
C PRO A 65 -48.85 -57.99 29.91
N ALA A 66 -48.95 -59.22 29.39
CA ALA A 66 -50.10 -59.73 28.66
C ALA A 66 -51.41 -59.65 29.49
N PRO A 67 -52.57 -59.49 28.85
CA PRO A 67 -53.84 -59.21 29.54
C PRO A 67 -54.38 -60.44 30.28
N SER A 68 -54.63 -60.29 31.58
CA SER A 68 -55.51 -61.16 32.36
C SER A 68 -56.93 -60.59 32.34
N ALA A 69 -57.89 -61.46 32.01
CA ALA A 69 -59.31 -61.20 31.97
C ALA A 69 -59.85 -60.56 33.26
N GLY A 70 -60.62 -59.48 33.09
CA GLY A 70 -61.41 -58.85 34.14
C GLY A 70 -62.16 -57.68 33.53
N ALA A 71 -63.43 -57.88 33.19
CA ALA A 71 -64.31 -56.84 32.69
C ALA A 71 -64.73 -55.89 33.84
N PRO A 72 -64.64 -54.57 33.65
CA PRO A 72 -65.52 -53.63 34.32
C PRO A 72 -66.43 -52.99 33.28
N THR A 73 -67.73 -53.21 33.43
CA THR A 73 -68.80 -52.52 32.70
C THR A 73 -68.68 -51.01 32.90
N THR A 74 -68.29 -50.28 31.84
CA THR A 74 -68.30 -48.81 31.81
C THR A 74 -69.72 -48.31 31.57
N PRO A 75 -70.22 -47.29 32.29
CA PRO A 75 -71.55 -46.73 32.07
C PRO A 75 -71.71 -46.10 30.67
N PRO A 76 -72.90 -46.16 30.05
CA PRO A 76 -73.14 -45.74 28.66
C PRO A 76 -72.85 -44.24 28.35
N ASP A 77 -72.70 -43.38 29.36
CA ASP A 77 -72.40 -41.95 29.16
C ASP A 77 -70.91 -41.66 28.84
N GLN A 78 -69.97 -42.48 29.34
CA GLN A 78 -68.54 -42.26 29.08
C GLN A 78 -68.11 -42.68 27.66
N GLN A 79 -68.79 -43.66 27.05
CA GLN A 79 -68.51 -44.08 25.67
C GLN A 79 -68.84 -42.99 24.65
N ARG A 80 -69.96 -42.27 24.84
CA ARG A 80 -70.35 -41.16 23.96
C ARG A 80 -69.35 -40.00 24.02
N GLU A 81 -68.84 -39.68 25.20
CA GLU A 81 -67.87 -38.60 25.40
C GLU A 81 -66.49 -38.95 24.80
N ILE A 82 -66.08 -40.21 24.85
CA ILE A 82 -64.86 -40.72 24.21
C ILE A 82 -64.98 -40.66 22.68
N GLU A 83 -66.13 -41.05 22.12
CA GLU A 83 -66.41 -41.00 20.67
C GLU A 83 -66.48 -39.55 20.14
N GLU A 84 -67.02 -38.61 20.92
CA GLU A 84 -67.04 -37.19 20.56
C GLU A 84 -65.65 -36.55 20.61
N ARG A 85 -64.85 -36.90 21.63
CA ARG A 85 -63.44 -36.47 21.72
C ARG A 85 -62.61 -37.03 20.56
N ALA A 86 -62.81 -38.29 20.19
CA ALA A 86 -62.15 -38.92 19.05
C ALA A 86 -62.52 -38.25 17.71
N ARG A 87 -63.81 -37.98 17.48
CA ARG A 87 -64.27 -37.26 16.27
C ARG A 87 -63.78 -35.81 16.20
N THR A 88 -63.59 -35.16 17.35
CA THR A 88 -63.10 -33.78 17.41
C THR A 88 -61.58 -33.74 17.20
N ALA A 89 -60.85 -34.71 17.76
CA ALA A 89 -59.42 -34.90 17.49
C ALA A 89 -59.15 -35.17 16.01
N GLU A 90 -59.95 -36.03 15.36
CA GLU A 90 -59.78 -36.34 13.94
C GLU A 90 -60.10 -35.14 13.03
N ARG A 91 -61.14 -34.36 13.36
CA ARG A 91 -61.42 -33.09 12.65
C ARG A 91 -60.29 -32.08 12.79
N ASN A 92 -59.62 -32.03 13.94
CA ASN A 92 -58.47 -31.15 14.15
C ASN A 92 -57.24 -31.63 13.37
N ARG A 93 -56.98 -32.96 13.36
CA ARG A 93 -55.91 -33.58 12.56
C ARG A 93 -56.05 -33.23 11.08
N VAL A 94 -57.23 -33.45 10.51
CA VAL A 94 -57.51 -33.18 9.08
C VAL A 94 -57.35 -31.70 8.75
N LYS A 95 -57.80 -30.79 9.62
CA LYS A 95 -57.63 -29.34 9.43
C LYS A 95 -56.16 -28.91 9.43
N GLU A 96 -55.37 -29.44 10.36
CA GLU A 96 -53.96 -29.09 10.50
C GLU A 96 -53.12 -29.64 9.34
N ILE A 97 -53.38 -30.88 8.91
CA ILE A 97 -52.76 -31.47 7.71
C ILE A 97 -53.14 -30.66 6.46
N SER A 98 -54.41 -30.31 6.30
CA SER A 98 -54.87 -29.51 5.14
C SER A 98 -54.23 -28.13 5.10
N ALA A 99 -54.00 -27.49 6.25
CA ALA A 99 -53.33 -26.20 6.33
C ALA A 99 -51.85 -26.29 5.93
N ILE A 100 -51.13 -27.28 6.46
CA ILE A 100 -49.71 -27.51 6.15
C ILE A 100 -49.55 -27.81 4.65
N CYS A 101 -50.34 -28.73 4.09
CA CYS A 101 -50.26 -29.07 2.68
C CYS A 101 -50.60 -27.87 1.77
N ARG A 102 -51.57 -27.03 2.15
CA ARG A 102 -51.92 -25.80 1.40
C ARG A 102 -50.79 -24.78 1.40
N ASP A 103 -50.14 -24.53 2.53
CA ASP A 103 -49.06 -23.53 2.64
C ASP A 103 -47.84 -23.87 1.76
N PHE A 104 -47.61 -25.16 1.53
CA PHE A 104 -46.48 -25.66 0.74
C PHE A 104 -46.87 -26.16 -0.67
N GLY A 105 -48.15 -26.10 -1.04
CA GLY A 105 -48.63 -26.45 -2.39
C GLY A 105 -48.78 -27.95 -2.67
N TYR A 106 -48.89 -28.78 -1.63
CA TYR A 106 -49.06 -30.24 -1.73
C TYR A 106 -50.53 -30.67 -1.59
N ASP A 107 -50.87 -31.86 -2.13
CA ASP A 107 -52.22 -32.45 -2.02
C ASP A 107 -52.42 -33.14 -0.65
N PRO A 108 -53.38 -32.70 0.18
CA PRO A 108 -53.64 -33.28 1.49
C PRO A 108 -54.31 -34.66 1.45
N GLY A 109 -54.90 -35.07 0.31
CA GLY A 109 -55.69 -36.31 0.22
C GLY A 109 -54.92 -37.56 0.67
N LYS A 110 -53.69 -37.73 0.17
CA LYS A 110 -52.83 -38.89 0.49
C LYS A 110 -52.53 -39.00 1.99
N TYR A 111 -52.25 -37.86 2.63
CA TYR A 111 -51.88 -37.83 4.05
C TYR A 111 -53.07 -38.05 4.99
N ILE A 112 -54.27 -37.68 4.55
CA ILE A 112 -55.51 -37.88 5.29
C ILE A 112 -55.95 -39.36 5.19
N ASP A 113 -55.92 -39.93 3.97
CA ASP A 113 -56.34 -41.30 3.68
C ASP A 113 -55.43 -42.35 4.33
N ASP A 114 -54.12 -42.08 4.38
CA ASP A 114 -53.13 -42.97 5.03
C ASP A 114 -53.14 -42.90 6.56
N GLY A 115 -53.98 -42.03 7.16
CA GLY A 115 -54.12 -41.92 8.61
C GLY A 115 -52.90 -41.38 9.36
N LEU A 116 -52.00 -40.68 8.66
CA LEU A 116 -50.73 -40.19 9.22
C LEU A 116 -50.93 -39.12 10.29
N SER A 117 -50.06 -39.10 11.30
CA SER A 117 -50.10 -38.05 12.32
C SER A 117 -49.61 -36.71 11.76
N VAL A 118 -50.02 -35.59 12.38
CA VAL A 118 -49.57 -34.25 11.99
C VAL A 118 -48.03 -34.14 11.97
N GLU A 119 -47.36 -34.78 12.93
CA GLU A 119 -45.89 -34.79 13.01
C GLU A 119 -45.25 -35.53 11.84
N GLN A 120 -45.84 -36.65 11.41
CA GLN A 120 -45.35 -37.41 10.26
C GLN A 120 -45.52 -36.64 8.95
N VAL A 121 -46.63 -35.92 8.78
CA VAL A 121 -46.85 -35.07 7.61
C VAL A 121 -45.87 -33.89 7.60
N ARG A 122 -45.61 -33.26 8.75
CA ARG A 122 -44.59 -32.19 8.86
C ARG A 122 -43.21 -32.69 8.46
N ALA A 123 -42.81 -33.87 8.94
CA ALA A 123 -41.53 -34.47 8.58
C ALA A 123 -41.43 -34.77 7.07
N ALA A 124 -42.47 -35.36 6.49
CA ALA A 124 -42.51 -35.68 5.06
C ALA A 124 -42.43 -34.42 4.17
N VAL A 125 -43.19 -33.37 4.52
CA VAL A 125 -43.16 -32.08 3.82
C VAL A 125 -41.79 -31.40 3.95
N LEU A 126 -41.14 -31.49 5.12
CA LEU A 126 -39.78 -30.95 5.31
C LEU A 126 -38.74 -31.66 4.45
N ASP A 127 -38.84 -32.98 4.35
CA ASP A 127 -37.93 -33.80 3.54
C ASP A 127 -38.13 -33.56 2.02
N GLU A 128 -39.37 -33.35 1.57
CA GLU A 128 -39.67 -32.93 0.20
C GLU A 128 -39.16 -31.51 -0.08
N LEU A 129 -39.38 -30.56 0.82
CA LEU A 129 -38.79 -29.21 0.72
C LEU A 129 -37.27 -29.24 0.62
N ARG A 130 -36.62 -30.15 1.37
CA ARG A 130 -35.17 -30.33 1.31
C ARG A 130 -34.70 -30.89 -0.03
N ARG A 131 -35.53 -31.69 -0.72
CA ARG A 131 -35.26 -32.21 -2.06
C ARG A 131 -35.55 -31.19 -3.16
N ASP A 132 -36.69 -30.51 -3.11
CA ASP A 132 -37.13 -29.56 -4.15
C ASP A 132 -36.45 -28.19 -4.05
N LYS A 133 -36.05 -27.77 -2.85
CA LYS A 133 -35.27 -26.55 -2.61
C LYS A 133 -33.86 -26.87 -2.13
N ALA A 134 -33.21 -27.86 -2.76
CA ALA A 134 -31.76 -27.88 -2.73
C ALA A 134 -31.26 -26.52 -3.24
N PRO A 135 -30.36 -25.81 -2.52
CA PRO A 135 -29.88 -24.53 -2.96
C PRO A 135 -29.30 -24.70 -4.37
N ILE A 136 -29.83 -23.95 -5.33
CA ILE A 136 -29.19 -23.77 -6.62
C ILE A 136 -27.77 -23.29 -6.27
N GLY A 137 -26.76 -24.06 -6.65
CA GLY A 137 -25.36 -23.74 -6.40
C GLY A 137 -24.94 -22.54 -7.23
N THR A 138 -25.45 -21.34 -6.92
CA THR A 138 -24.76 -20.11 -7.25
C THR A 138 -23.64 -19.99 -6.24
N GLY A 139 -22.42 -20.30 -6.69
CA GLY A 139 -21.19 -20.16 -5.92
C GLY A 139 -20.86 -18.70 -5.63
N ILE A 140 -21.73 -17.99 -4.92
CA ILE A 140 -21.44 -16.68 -4.37
C ILE A 140 -21.29 -16.88 -2.87
N HIS A 141 -20.08 -17.25 -2.47
CA HIS A 141 -19.62 -16.98 -1.12
C HIS A 141 -19.34 -15.48 -1.05
N VAL A 142 -20.28 -14.69 -0.52
CA VAL A 142 -19.97 -13.34 -0.05
C VAL A 142 -19.30 -13.50 1.31
N THR A 143 -18.01 -13.77 1.30
CA THR A 143 -17.16 -13.41 2.43
C THR A 143 -16.84 -11.91 2.30
N ASP A 144 -16.65 -11.22 3.43
CA ASP A 144 -16.22 -9.81 3.51
C ASP A 144 -14.97 -9.50 2.65
N SER A 145 -14.26 -10.52 2.17
CA SER A 145 -13.09 -10.45 1.27
C SER A 145 -13.42 -10.21 -0.22
N GLY A 146 -14.67 -10.43 -0.67
CA GLY A 146 -14.99 -10.49 -2.10
C GLY A 146 -15.03 -9.14 -2.84
N GLU A 147 -15.16 -8.02 -2.12
CA GLU A 147 -15.08 -6.68 -2.71
C GLU A 147 -13.63 -6.23 -2.88
N ASP A 148 -12.78 -6.51 -1.91
CA ASP A 148 -11.35 -6.19 -1.99
C ASP A 148 -10.60 -7.09 -2.99
N GLU A 149 -10.99 -8.35 -3.10
CA GLU A 149 -10.50 -9.25 -4.15
C GLU A 149 -10.90 -8.74 -5.54
N PHE A 150 -12.18 -8.35 -5.73
CA PHE A 150 -12.64 -7.73 -6.96
C PHE A 150 -11.86 -6.46 -7.32
N ARG A 151 -11.65 -5.55 -6.36
CA ARG A 151 -10.88 -4.33 -6.60
C ARG A 151 -9.44 -4.66 -6.98
N ARG A 152 -8.80 -5.61 -6.30
CA ARG A 152 -7.43 -6.05 -6.60
C ARG A 152 -7.33 -6.62 -8.01
N ASP A 153 -8.25 -7.50 -8.37
CA ASP A 153 -8.30 -8.15 -9.68
C ASP A 153 -8.55 -7.15 -10.81
N ALA A 154 -9.46 -6.20 -10.58
CA ALA A 154 -9.75 -5.13 -11.53
C ALA A 154 -8.54 -4.19 -11.71
N VAL A 155 -7.86 -3.83 -10.63
CA VAL A 155 -6.63 -3.01 -10.68
C VAL A 155 -5.54 -3.72 -11.46
N ASP A 156 -5.28 -4.98 -11.16
CA ASP A 156 -4.22 -5.76 -11.83
C ASP A 156 -4.58 -6.01 -13.30
N GLY A 157 -5.86 -6.24 -13.62
CA GLY A 157 -6.34 -6.36 -15.00
C GLY A 157 -6.14 -5.08 -15.81
N LEU A 158 -6.44 -3.91 -15.24
CA LEU A 158 -6.19 -2.62 -15.90
C LEU A 158 -4.70 -2.40 -16.18
N LEU A 159 -3.82 -2.74 -15.22
CA LEU A 159 -2.37 -2.63 -15.37
C LEU A 159 -1.81 -3.55 -16.45
N LEU A 160 -2.26 -4.81 -16.46
CA LEU A 160 -1.89 -5.78 -17.50
C LEU A 160 -2.30 -5.31 -18.89
N ARG A 161 -3.51 -4.76 -19.03
CA ARG A 161 -4.00 -4.19 -20.28
C ARG A 161 -3.17 -2.98 -20.73
N GLY A 162 -2.71 -2.15 -19.79
CA GLY A 162 -1.77 -1.05 -20.04
C GLY A 162 -0.33 -1.47 -20.37
N GLY A 163 -0.03 -2.77 -20.31
CA GLY A 163 1.31 -3.33 -20.53
C GLY A 163 2.29 -3.09 -19.38
N VAL A 164 1.78 -2.76 -18.18
CA VAL A 164 2.59 -2.61 -16.97
C VAL A 164 2.87 -4.00 -16.39
N GLN A 165 4.13 -4.30 -16.08
CA GLN A 165 4.50 -5.58 -15.47
C GLN A 165 4.00 -5.62 -14.03
N VAL A 166 3.15 -6.59 -13.70
CA VAL A 166 2.66 -6.83 -12.35
C VAL A 166 3.41 -8.04 -11.78
N GLU A 167 4.14 -7.88 -10.68
CA GLU A 167 5.00 -8.95 -10.11
C GLU A 167 4.21 -10.23 -9.76
N LYS A 168 2.93 -10.11 -9.40
CA LYS A 168 2.03 -11.23 -9.10
C LYS A 168 0.60 -10.89 -9.54
N PRO A 169 0.21 -11.14 -10.79
CA PRO A 169 -1.17 -10.93 -11.23
C PRO A 169 -2.09 -11.93 -10.53
N SER A 170 -3.26 -11.48 -10.09
CA SER A 170 -4.26 -12.34 -9.48
C SER A 170 -4.95 -13.23 -10.53
N ASN A 171 -5.53 -14.36 -10.11
CA ASN A 171 -6.19 -15.29 -11.03
C ASN A 171 -7.38 -14.67 -11.78
N GLY A 172 -8.07 -13.70 -11.18
CA GLY A 172 -9.18 -12.96 -11.83
C GLY A 172 -8.74 -11.81 -12.73
N SER A 173 -7.48 -11.35 -12.64
CA SER A 173 -6.98 -10.19 -13.39
C SER A 173 -7.08 -10.34 -14.92
N ALA A 174 -6.93 -11.56 -15.44
CA ALA A 174 -7.02 -11.84 -16.87
C ALA A 174 -8.42 -11.52 -17.45
N GLN A 175 -9.48 -11.71 -16.65
CA GLN A 175 -10.84 -11.40 -17.07
C GLN A 175 -11.03 -9.88 -17.19
N PHE A 176 -10.50 -9.11 -16.22
CA PHE A 176 -10.57 -7.65 -16.23
C PHE A 176 -9.65 -6.99 -17.26
N ALA A 177 -8.55 -7.64 -17.62
CA ALA A 177 -7.66 -7.19 -18.69
C ALA A 177 -8.35 -7.21 -20.08
N ALA A 178 -9.39 -8.02 -20.26
CA ALA A 178 -10.18 -8.07 -21.49
C ALA A 178 -11.38 -7.10 -21.50
N MET A 179 -11.71 -6.45 -20.37
CA MET A 179 -12.86 -5.54 -20.27
C MET A 179 -12.51 -4.11 -20.71
N SER A 180 -13.50 -3.41 -21.28
CA SER A 180 -13.45 -1.97 -21.48
C SER A 180 -13.62 -1.22 -20.16
N LEU A 181 -13.15 0.03 -20.07
CA LEU A 181 -13.43 0.94 -18.95
C LEU A 181 -14.94 1.11 -18.74
N ARG A 182 -15.71 1.09 -19.83
CA ARG A 182 -17.18 1.10 -19.79
C ARG A 182 -17.73 -0.17 -19.14
N ASP A 183 -17.26 -1.36 -19.52
CA ASP A 183 -17.77 -2.62 -18.97
C ASP A 183 -17.35 -2.81 -17.50
N LEU A 184 -16.16 -2.33 -17.13
CA LEU A 184 -15.71 -2.26 -15.74
C LEU A 184 -16.60 -1.31 -14.93
N ALA A 185 -16.94 -0.15 -15.49
CA ALA A 185 -17.88 0.81 -14.92
C ALA A 185 -19.27 0.18 -14.71
N ILE A 186 -19.81 -0.53 -15.70
CA ILE A 186 -21.07 -1.26 -15.61
C ILE A 186 -21.00 -2.29 -14.47
N THR A 187 -19.93 -3.09 -14.42
CA THR A 187 -19.75 -4.10 -13.38
C THR A 187 -19.76 -3.48 -11.98
N CYS A 188 -19.11 -2.32 -11.81
CA CYS A 188 -19.12 -1.57 -10.55
C CYS A 188 -20.52 -1.02 -10.22
N LEU A 189 -21.25 -0.49 -11.20
CA LEU A 189 -22.60 0.04 -11.02
C LEU A 189 -23.60 -1.07 -10.66
N GLU A 190 -23.56 -2.20 -11.35
CA GLU A 190 -24.39 -3.38 -11.05
C GLU A 190 -24.13 -3.91 -9.64
N ARG A 191 -22.86 -4.00 -9.23
CA ARG A 191 -22.48 -4.39 -7.86
C ARG A 191 -22.95 -3.38 -6.80
N SER A 192 -23.06 -2.11 -7.17
CA SER A 192 -23.57 -1.05 -6.29
C SER A 192 -25.11 -0.98 -6.22
N GLY A 193 -25.82 -1.90 -6.90
CA GLY A 193 -27.28 -2.01 -6.89
C GLY A 193 -28.00 -1.27 -8.02
N VAL A 194 -27.29 -0.71 -9.00
CA VAL A 194 -27.91 -0.06 -10.16
C VAL A 194 -28.33 -1.12 -11.18
N SER A 195 -29.61 -1.45 -11.18
CA SER A 195 -30.20 -2.36 -12.17
C SER A 195 -30.22 -1.72 -13.56
N GLY A 196 -29.77 -2.45 -14.58
CA GLY A 196 -29.88 -2.00 -15.98
C GLY A 196 -28.76 -1.07 -16.45
N ALA A 197 -27.63 -0.98 -15.73
CA ALA A 197 -26.47 -0.18 -16.13
C ALA A 197 -25.96 -0.52 -17.55
N ARG A 198 -26.13 -1.77 -18.01
CA ARG A 198 -25.81 -2.19 -19.38
C ARG A 198 -26.59 -1.45 -20.46
N TYR A 199 -27.82 -1.04 -20.16
CA TYR A 199 -28.71 -0.36 -21.11
C TYR A 199 -28.49 1.16 -21.13
N MET A 200 -27.66 1.69 -20.23
CA MET A 200 -27.34 3.13 -20.18
C MET A 200 -26.32 3.50 -21.27
N SER A 201 -26.47 4.68 -21.85
CA SER A 201 -25.47 5.26 -22.76
C SER A 201 -24.14 5.51 -22.03
N SER A 202 -23.02 5.64 -22.75
CA SER A 202 -21.71 5.87 -22.12
C SER A 202 -21.66 7.18 -21.33
N ASP A 203 -22.47 8.16 -21.74
CA ASP A 203 -22.60 9.43 -21.03
C ASP A 203 -23.41 9.30 -19.74
N GLU A 204 -24.51 8.53 -19.78
CA GLU A 204 -25.30 8.26 -18.58
C GLU A 204 -24.51 7.45 -17.55
N ILE A 205 -23.70 6.48 -17.99
CA ILE A 205 -22.79 5.72 -17.10
C ILE A 205 -21.76 6.65 -16.46
N LEU A 206 -21.10 7.48 -17.26
CA LEU A 206 -20.10 8.41 -16.74
C LEU A 206 -20.73 9.38 -15.74
N ARG A 207 -21.90 9.94 -16.08
CA ARG A 207 -22.67 10.82 -15.20
C ARG A 207 -23.03 10.11 -13.90
N GLU A 208 -23.54 8.90 -13.96
CA GLU A 208 -23.95 8.14 -12.77
C GLU A 208 -22.75 7.79 -11.87
N ILE A 209 -21.59 7.49 -12.45
CA ILE A 209 -20.37 7.26 -11.67
C ILE A 209 -19.88 8.55 -11.01
N CYS A 210 -19.86 9.66 -11.76
CA CYS A 210 -19.46 10.96 -11.23
C CYS A 210 -20.43 11.49 -10.16
N THR A 211 -21.74 11.30 -10.32
CA THR A 211 -22.73 11.69 -9.29
C THR A 211 -22.64 10.80 -8.06
N ARG A 212 -22.51 9.49 -8.21
CA ARG A 212 -22.40 8.58 -7.06
C ARG A 212 -21.10 8.76 -6.30
N GLN A 213 -20.01 9.11 -6.98
CA GLN A 213 -18.77 9.51 -6.32
C GLN A 213 -19.01 10.65 -5.32
N TYR A 214 -19.78 11.66 -5.71
CA TYR A 214 -20.07 12.81 -4.85
C TYR A 214 -20.74 12.40 -3.53
N TYR A 215 -21.61 11.40 -3.58
CA TYR A 215 -22.32 10.89 -2.41
C TYR A 215 -21.58 9.76 -1.68
N ASN A 216 -20.67 9.06 -2.37
CA ASN A 216 -19.96 7.91 -1.84
C ASN A 216 -18.48 7.88 -2.33
N PRO A 217 -17.53 8.38 -1.52
CA PRO A 217 -16.12 8.39 -1.87
C PRO A 217 -15.50 6.98 -1.95
N THR A 218 -16.13 5.95 -1.38
CA THR A 218 -15.71 4.53 -1.48
C THR A 218 -16.34 3.79 -2.66
N ALA A 219 -16.91 4.50 -3.63
CA ALA A 219 -17.38 3.89 -4.86
C ALA A 219 -16.28 3.07 -5.55
N ALA A 220 -16.56 1.80 -5.87
CA ALA A 220 -15.55 0.84 -6.32
C ALA A 220 -14.78 1.27 -7.59
N PHE A 221 -15.47 1.86 -8.58
CA PHE A 221 -14.85 2.24 -9.85
C PHE A 221 -13.78 3.33 -9.69
N PRO A 222 -14.08 4.50 -9.10
CA PRO A 222 -13.09 5.44 -8.60
C PRO A 222 -11.86 4.87 -7.90
N THR A 223 -12.08 4.02 -6.89
CA THR A 223 -11.01 3.46 -6.07
C THR A 223 -10.12 2.52 -6.88
N ILE A 224 -10.69 1.77 -7.83
CA ILE A 224 -9.93 0.94 -8.77
C ILE A 224 -9.02 1.81 -9.65
N LEU A 225 -9.53 2.91 -10.19
CA LEU A 225 -8.72 3.84 -10.99
C LEU A 225 -7.59 4.46 -10.16
N ASP A 226 -7.89 4.95 -8.96
CA ASP A 226 -6.91 5.55 -8.05
C ASP A 226 -5.78 4.56 -7.71
N ASN A 227 -6.13 3.30 -7.41
CA ASN A 227 -5.15 2.24 -7.12
C ASN A 227 -4.33 1.83 -8.33
N ALA A 228 -4.94 1.76 -9.52
CA ALA A 228 -4.23 1.47 -10.78
C ALA A 228 -3.23 2.58 -11.10
N ILE A 229 -3.63 3.85 -10.96
CA ILE A 229 -2.77 5.02 -11.17
C ILE A 229 -1.59 5.00 -10.18
N ASN A 230 -1.85 4.74 -8.89
CA ASN A 230 -0.79 4.66 -7.87
C ASN A 230 0.23 3.57 -8.20
N LYS A 231 -0.22 2.35 -8.53
CA LYS A 231 0.68 1.25 -8.91
C LYS A 231 1.47 1.57 -10.19
N ALA A 232 0.82 2.09 -11.21
CA ALA A 232 1.47 2.51 -12.45
C ALA A 232 2.52 3.60 -12.22
N TYR A 233 2.23 4.55 -11.33
CA TYR A 233 3.18 5.57 -10.92
C TYR A 233 4.38 4.95 -10.21
N VAL A 234 4.18 4.08 -9.22
CA VAL A 234 5.27 3.43 -8.48
C VAL A 234 6.18 2.64 -9.42
N GLU A 235 5.62 1.96 -10.42
CA GLU A 235 6.41 1.22 -11.40
C GLU A 235 7.20 2.17 -12.33
N GLY A 236 6.58 3.25 -12.79
CA GLY A 236 7.28 4.30 -13.52
C GLY A 236 8.37 4.99 -12.69
N HIS A 237 8.14 5.12 -11.38
CA HIS A 237 9.11 5.64 -10.43
C HIS A 237 10.29 4.68 -10.32
N ARG A 238 10.07 3.38 -10.16
CA ARG A 238 11.13 2.36 -10.05
C ARG A 238 11.98 2.25 -11.31
N THR A 239 11.34 2.29 -12.48
CA THR A 239 12.00 2.06 -13.78
C THR A 239 12.69 3.28 -14.37
N ALA A 240 12.47 4.48 -13.82
CA ALA A 240 13.10 5.69 -14.35
C ALA A 240 14.63 5.62 -14.27
N ALA A 241 15.29 5.83 -15.42
CA ALA A 241 16.73 5.88 -15.56
C ALA A 241 17.29 7.22 -15.07
N VAL A 242 17.38 7.40 -13.75
CA VAL A 242 18.03 8.55 -13.11
C VAL A 242 19.22 8.11 -12.28
N THR A 243 20.18 9.00 -12.11
CA THR A 243 21.49 8.67 -11.54
C THR A 243 21.77 9.41 -10.24
N PHE A 244 21.01 10.48 -9.93
CA PHE A 244 21.21 11.27 -8.71
C PHE A 244 21.18 10.41 -7.44
N ASP A 245 20.27 9.43 -7.36
CA ASP A 245 20.15 8.49 -6.24
C ASP A 245 21.44 7.71 -5.94
N LEU A 246 22.35 7.58 -6.90
CA LEU A 246 23.62 6.90 -6.70
C LEU A 246 24.60 7.72 -5.87
N TRP A 247 24.56 9.05 -5.92
CA TRP A 247 25.59 9.89 -5.32
C TRP A 247 25.07 10.90 -4.30
N THR A 248 23.76 11.17 -4.30
CA THR A 248 23.11 11.98 -3.25
C THR A 248 22.69 11.13 -2.06
N ARG A 249 22.63 11.74 -0.88
CA ARG A 249 22.01 11.14 0.30
C ARG A 249 20.51 11.44 0.34
N LYS A 250 19.73 10.55 0.95
CA LYS A 250 18.30 10.76 1.21
C LYS A 250 18.09 11.33 2.60
N GLY A 251 17.33 12.40 2.67
CA GLY A 251 16.96 13.08 3.91
C GLY A 251 15.44 13.15 4.09
N SER A 252 15.03 13.53 5.30
CA SER A 252 13.63 13.70 5.64
C SER A 252 13.46 14.94 6.50
N LEU A 253 12.53 15.82 6.12
CA LEU A 253 12.10 16.95 6.94
C LEU A 253 10.63 16.80 7.32
N LYS A 254 10.25 17.36 8.47
CA LYS A 254 8.89 17.26 9.00
C LYS A 254 7.98 18.39 8.54
N ASP A 255 8.54 19.53 8.16
CA ASP A 255 7.80 20.71 7.74
C ASP A 255 8.51 21.49 6.62
N PHE A 256 7.84 22.54 6.11
CA PHE A 256 8.31 23.39 5.01
C PHE A 256 9.13 24.60 5.47
N LYS A 257 9.38 24.74 6.78
CA LYS A 257 10.17 25.85 7.30
C LYS A 257 11.62 25.67 6.90
N ILE A 258 12.33 26.78 6.94
CA ILE A 258 13.79 26.75 6.82
C ILE A 258 14.30 26.10 8.10
N HIS A 259 14.89 24.92 7.97
CA HIS A 259 15.58 24.26 9.06
C HIS A 259 17.05 24.61 8.99
N ASP A 260 17.52 25.37 9.97
CA ASP A 260 18.95 25.49 10.24
C ASP A 260 19.39 24.17 10.86
N ASN A 261 20.37 23.50 10.25
CA ASN A 261 20.84 22.20 10.71
C ASN A 261 21.64 22.35 12.02
N ASN A 262 21.01 22.68 13.14
CA ASN A 262 21.68 23.18 14.36
C ASN A 262 22.33 22.09 15.24
N TYR A 263 22.70 20.93 14.69
CA TYR A 263 23.28 19.84 15.47
C TYR A 263 24.35 19.09 14.68
N LEU A 264 25.60 19.55 14.86
CA LEU A 264 26.67 18.63 15.21
C LEU A 264 27.51 19.37 16.26
N ALA A 265 27.63 18.79 17.45
CA ALA A 265 28.84 19.03 18.22
C ALA A 265 30.00 18.75 17.26
N GLY A 266 30.81 19.76 16.95
CA GLY A 266 31.99 19.56 16.08
C GLY A 266 32.76 18.32 16.53
N PRO A 267 33.54 17.67 15.65
CA PRO A 267 34.37 16.55 16.07
C PRO A 267 35.09 16.96 17.35
N ILE A 268 34.89 16.14 18.38
CA ILE A 268 35.57 16.31 19.66
C ILE A 268 37.05 16.36 19.30
N GLY A 269 37.75 17.41 19.70
CA GLY A 269 39.17 17.57 19.41
C GLY A 269 39.96 16.30 19.74
N ASP A 270 41.09 16.09 19.07
CA ASP A 270 41.84 14.83 19.20
C ASP A 270 42.06 14.46 20.67
N PHE A 271 41.88 13.18 20.99
CA PHE A 271 42.14 12.68 22.34
C PHE A 271 43.60 12.95 22.71
N LEU A 272 43.79 13.86 23.66
CA LEU A 272 45.11 14.17 24.18
C LEU A 272 45.54 13.07 25.15
N GLU A 273 46.80 12.65 25.05
CA GLU A 273 47.38 11.72 26.02
C GLU A 273 47.32 12.34 27.43
N VAL A 274 46.67 11.64 28.35
CA VAL A 274 46.57 12.06 29.75
C VAL A 274 47.72 11.37 30.51
N PRO A 275 48.75 12.11 30.94
CA PRO A 275 49.80 11.53 31.79
C PRO A 275 49.21 11.09 33.13
N GLU A 276 49.87 10.15 33.81
CA GLU A 276 49.41 9.59 35.09
C GLU A 276 49.30 10.71 36.15
N GLY A 277 48.07 11.21 36.39
CA GLY A 277 47.77 12.36 37.26
C GLY A 277 47.37 13.67 36.54
N GLY A 278 47.25 13.68 35.21
CA GLY A 278 46.82 14.85 34.43
C GLY A 278 45.30 15.08 34.43
N GLU A 279 44.88 16.34 34.24
CA GLU A 279 43.47 16.72 34.08
C GLU A 279 43.02 16.56 32.62
N LEU A 280 41.80 16.04 32.41
CA LEU A 280 41.16 15.96 31.11
C LEU A 280 40.84 17.38 30.62
N LYS A 281 41.44 17.79 29.49
CA LYS A 281 41.12 19.09 28.89
C LYS A 281 39.70 19.03 28.32
N GLY A 282 38.81 19.88 28.85
CA GLY A 282 37.47 20.06 28.32
C GLY A 282 37.52 20.66 26.92
N ASP A 283 36.89 19.98 25.96
CA ASP A 283 36.75 20.49 24.61
C ASP A 283 35.69 21.61 24.54
N LYS A 284 35.94 22.63 23.72
CA LYS A 284 35.02 23.74 23.51
C LYS A 284 34.38 23.60 22.14
N PRO A 285 33.11 23.14 22.06
CA PRO A 285 32.41 23.11 20.79
C PRO A 285 32.25 24.55 20.27
N THR A 286 32.61 24.75 19.00
CA THR A 286 32.46 26.02 18.29
C THR A 286 31.46 25.87 17.16
N ASP A 287 30.58 26.86 17.01
CA ASP A 287 29.49 26.84 16.02
C ASP A 287 30.00 27.24 14.64
N ALA A 288 29.95 26.32 13.68
CA ALA A 288 30.11 26.62 12.26
C ALA A 288 28.75 27.06 11.66
N LYS A 289 28.78 27.94 10.64
CA LYS A 289 27.57 28.23 9.85
C LYS A 289 27.16 26.96 9.11
N LEU A 290 25.90 26.57 9.24
CA LEU A 290 25.39 25.29 8.74
C LEU A 290 24.42 25.49 7.56
N PRO A 291 24.28 24.46 6.71
CA PRO A 291 23.35 24.50 5.58
C PRO A 291 21.92 24.70 6.04
N THR A 292 21.22 25.61 5.37
CA THR A 292 19.79 25.80 5.53
C THR A 292 19.04 24.84 4.62
N ARG A 293 18.07 24.11 5.17
CA ARG A 293 17.29 23.12 4.42
C ARG A 293 15.87 23.61 4.24
N GLN A 294 15.37 23.53 3.01
CA GLN A 294 13.99 23.86 2.69
C GLN A 294 13.43 22.91 1.64
N ILE A 295 12.17 22.51 1.83
CA ILE A 295 11.39 21.71 0.88
C ILE A 295 10.41 22.62 0.12
N ARG A 296 10.11 22.28 -1.13
CA ARG A 296 9.05 22.90 -1.93
C ARG A 296 8.13 21.86 -2.52
N THR A 297 6.87 22.23 -2.71
CA THR A 297 5.88 21.39 -3.38
C THR A 297 5.99 21.54 -4.90
N TYR A 298 6.08 20.43 -5.60
CA TYR A 298 6.00 20.38 -7.05
C TYR A 298 4.88 19.43 -7.44
N GLY A 299 3.99 19.89 -8.32
CA GLY A 299 2.87 19.08 -8.76
C GLY A 299 2.44 19.36 -10.19
N LYS A 300 1.68 18.41 -10.74
CA LYS A 300 1.00 18.54 -12.03
C LYS A 300 -0.37 17.88 -11.92
N GLN A 301 -1.30 18.42 -12.69
CA GLN A 301 -2.63 17.85 -12.85
C GLN A 301 -2.69 17.02 -14.13
N PHE A 302 -3.43 15.91 -14.08
CA PHE A 302 -3.82 15.18 -15.29
C PHE A 302 -5.31 14.83 -15.24
N THR A 303 -5.93 14.74 -16.41
CA THR A 303 -7.38 14.58 -16.54
C THR A 303 -7.71 13.42 -17.47
N LEU A 304 -8.62 12.55 -17.04
CA LEU A 304 -9.32 11.60 -17.90
C LEU A 304 -10.62 12.25 -18.36
N SER A 305 -10.63 12.74 -19.61
CA SER A 305 -11.78 13.41 -20.20
C SER A 305 -12.91 12.42 -20.50
N ARG A 306 -14.14 12.94 -20.62
CA ARG A 306 -15.29 12.17 -21.14
C ARG A 306 -14.97 11.46 -22.46
N GLN A 307 -14.26 12.11 -23.38
CA GLN A 307 -13.90 11.51 -24.66
C GLN A 307 -12.97 10.31 -24.47
N ALA A 308 -11.95 10.43 -23.63
CA ALA A 308 -11.04 9.33 -23.31
C ALA A 308 -11.76 8.15 -22.64
N PHE A 309 -12.73 8.42 -21.75
CA PHE A 309 -13.56 7.37 -21.16
C PHE A 309 -14.42 6.65 -22.22
N ILE A 310 -15.06 7.40 -23.13
CA ILE A 310 -15.89 6.83 -24.20
C ILE A 310 -15.05 6.04 -25.21
N ASN A 311 -13.85 6.53 -25.52
CA ASN A 311 -12.91 5.88 -26.44
C ASN A 311 -12.13 4.73 -25.81
N ASP A 312 -12.31 4.48 -24.51
CA ASP A 312 -11.61 3.43 -23.77
C ASP A 312 -10.07 3.58 -23.80
N ASP A 313 -9.59 4.84 -23.71
CA ASP A 313 -8.17 5.19 -23.72
C ASP A 313 -7.50 4.87 -22.37
N ILE A 314 -7.35 3.58 -22.08
CA ILE A 314 -6.71 3.06 -20.86
C ILE A 314 -5.25 3.45 -20.70
N ASP A 315 -4.58 3.80 -21.81
CA ASP A 315 -3.22 4.32 -21.82
C ASP A 315 -3.08 5.61 -21.00
N LEU A 316 -4.14 6.43 -20.89
CA LEU A 316 -4.15 7.63 -20.03
C LEU A 316 -4.11 7.27 -18.54
N VAL A 317 -4.65 6.11 -18.15
CA VAL A 317 -4.72 5.65 -16.75
C VAL A 317 -3.45 4.90 -16.35
N THR A 318 -2.76 4.27 -17.31
CA THR A 318 -1.63 3.37 -17.04
C THR A 318 -0.28 3.96 -17.44
N ARG A 319 -0.15 4.56 -18.63
CA ARG A 319 1.14 5.07 -19.14
C ARG A 319 1.45 6.47 -18.68
N ILE A 320 0.44 7.34 -18.58
CA ILE A 320 0.65 8.74 -18.21
C ILE A 320 1.16 8.89 -16.77
N PRO A 321 0.61 8.21 -15.75
CA PRO A 321 1.18 8.26 -14.40
C PRO A 321 2.63 7.80 -14.36
N ALA A 322 2.99 6.73 -15.07
CA ALA A 322 4.37 6.26 -15.16
C ALA A 322 5.30 7.31 -15.81
N ARG A 323 4.84 8.01 -16.86
CA ARG A 323 5.58 9.12 -17.47
C ARG A 323 5.71 10.32 -16.54
N HIS A 324 4.69 10.64 -15.76
CA HIS A 324 4.77 11.67 -14.72
C HIS A 324 5.78 11.29 -13.63
N ALA A 325 5.86 10.01 -13.26
CA ALA A 325 6.86 9.51 -12.33
C ALA A 325 8.29 9.68 -12.85
N ALA A 326 8.52 9.26 -14.10
CA ALA A 326 9.80 9.46 -14.77
C ALA A 326 10.15 10.96 -14.89
N ALA A 327 9.17 11.82 -15.18
CA ALA A 327 9.37 13.26 -15.27
C ALA A 327 9.70 13.92 -13.92
N ALA A 328 9.07 13.48 -12.82
CA ALA A 328 9.38 13.95 -11.47
C ALA A 328 10.82 13.60 -11.09
N ARG A 329 11.21 12.32 -11.21
CA ARG A 329 12.60 11.89 -10.94
C ARG A 329 13.61 12.58 -11.86
N ARG A 330 13.31 12.74 -13.15
CA ARG A 330 14.15 13.50 -14.09
C ARG A 330 14.32 14.97 -13.67
N THR A 331 13.29 15.57 -13.11
CA THR A 331 13.34 16.95 -12.60
C THR A 331 14.31 17.05 -11.42
N ILE A 332 14.21 16.13 -10.46
CA ILE A 332 15.15 16.03 -9.32
C ILE A 332 16.58 15.84 -9.85
N ASN A 333 16.79 14.87 -10.76
CA ASN A 333 18.09 14.63 -11.41
C ASN A 333 18.66 15.92 -12.01
N THR A 334 17.86 16.62 -12.81
CA THR A 334 18.26 17.88 -13.46
C THR A 334 18.59 18.97 -12.44
N GLN A 335 17.85 19.07 -11.34
CA GLN A 335 18.12 20.05 -10.29
C GLN A 335 19.42 19.73 -9.53
N CYS A 336 19.69 18.46 -9.20
CA CYS A 336 20.94 18.02 -8.60
C CYS A 336 22.15 18.37 -9.50
N TYR A 337 22.09 18.00 -10.78
CA TYR A 337 23.17 18.34 -11.74
C TYR A 337 23.32 19.84 -11.98
N ARG A 338 22.22 20.60 -11.93
CA ARG A 338 22.26 22.06 -12.04
C ARG A 338 23.03 22.69 -10.89
N ILE A 339 22.93 22.16 -9.66
CA ILE A 339 23.74 22.64 -8.52
C ILE A 339 25.23 22.41 -8.78
N LEU A 340 25.61 21.23 -9.26
CA LEU A 340 27.02 20.91 -9.57
C LEU A 340 27.61 21.83 -10.65
N LEU A 341 26.81 22.15 -11.67
CA LEU A 341 27.23 22.96 -12.81
C LEU A 341 27.24 24.46 -12.51
N ASN A 342 26.13 24.99 -11.99
CA ASN A 342 25.98 26.43 -11.72
C ASN A 342 26.87 26.90 -10.58
N ASN A 343 27.32 25.99 -9.71
CA ASN A 343 28.24 26.29 -8.62
C ASN A 343 27.73 27.43 -7.70
N PRO A 344 26.55 27.29 -7.08
CA PRO A 344 25.98 28.35 -6.25
C PRO A 344 26.83 28.60 -4.99
N ASN A 345 26.69 29.78 -4.40
CA ASN A 345 27.24 30.07 -3.08
C ASN A 345 26.54 29.19 -2.04
N ILE A 346 27.32 28.59 -1.14
CA ILE A 346 26.81 27.76 -0.05
C ILE A 346 26.67 28.58 1.24
N TYR A 347 26.43 27.90 2.37
CA TYR A 347 26.18 28.50 3.68
C TYR A 347 27.33 29.36 4.24
N ASP A 348 28.55 29.17 3.74
CA ASP A 348 29.72 30.00 4.08
C ASP A 348 29.86 31.27 3.22
N GLY A 349 29.00 31.44 2.20
CA GLY A 349 29.03 32.57 1.26
C GLY A 349 30.02 32.40 0.09
N THR A 350 30.76 31.30 0.03
CA THR A 350 31.71 30.95 -1.05
C THR A 350 31.04 29.99 -2.04
N PRO A 351 31.41 30.00 -3.34
CA PRO A 351 30.91 29.00 -4.29
C PRO A 351 31.25 27.57 -3.86
N LEU A 352 30.33 26.62 -4.10
CA LEU A 352 30.49 25.21 -3.74
C LEU A 352 31.89 24.66 -4.11
N PHE A 353 32.28 24.82 -5.37
CA PHE A 353 33.59 24.51 -5.91
C PHE A 353 34.44 25.76 -6.02
N SER A 354 35.48 25.83 -5.20
CA SER A 354 36.39 26.97 -5.15
C SER A 354 37.80 26.56 -4.76
N ALA A 355 38.77 27.43 -5.03
CA ALA A 355 40.13 27.24 -4.55
C ALA A 355 40.22 27.33 -3.01
N ALA A 356 39.32 28.10 -2.37
CA ALA A 356 39.25 28.22 -0.92
C ALA A 356 38.84 26.90 -0.25
N HIS A 357 37.89 26.18 -0.87
CA HIS A 357 37.43 24.86 -0.44
C HIS A 357 38.35 23.70 -0.85
N LYS A 358 39.43 24.01 -1.58
CA LYS A 358 40.41 23.03 -2.11
C LYS A 358 39.76 21.88 -2.89
N ASN A 359 38.60 22.13 -3.49
CA ASN A 359 37.78 21.12 -4.19
C ASN A 359 37.61 21.44 -5.69
N LEU A 360 38.49 22.27 -6.25
CA LEU A 360 38.52 22.65 -7.66
C LEU A 360 39.93 22.49 -8.23
N LEU A 361 40.06 21.73 -9.32
CA LEU A 361 41.31 21.66 -10.08
C LEU A 361 41.55 22.97 -10.84
N LYS A 362 42.80 23.45 -10.83
CA LYS A 362 43.20 24.71 -11.48
C LYS A 362 43.04 24.67 -13.01
N THR A 363 43.34 23.54 -13.62
CA THR A 363 43.28 23.36 -15.07
C THR A 363 42.23 22.32 -15.41
N GLY A 364 41.33 22.68 -16.32
CA GLY A 364 40.37 21.74 -16.89
C GLY A 364 41.08 20.75 -17.82
N THR A 365 40.93 19.46 -17.55
CA THR A 365 41.54 18.40 -18.36
C THR A 365 40.50 17.35 -18.75
N GLY A 366 40.84 16.54 -19.76
CA GLY A 366 40.15 15.28 -19.97
C GLY A 366 40.42 14.28 -18.84
N ILE A 367 39.97 13.05 -19.04
CA ILE A 367 40.25 11.94 -18.14
C ILE A 367 41.73 11.54 -18.34
N THR A 368 42.59 11.94 -17.39
CA THR A 368 44.00 11.56 -17.37
C THR A 368 44.38 11.04 -15.99
N GLN A 369 45.47 10.28 -15.91
CA GLN A 369 45.96 9.72 -14.65
C GLN A 369 46.30 10.83 -13.64
N GLU A 370 46.97 11.89 -14.09
CA GLU A 370 47.41 13.00 -13.26
C GLU A 370 46.20 13.73 -12.67
N ALA A 371 45.14 13.89 -13.46
CA ALA A 371 43.91 14.54 -13.01
C ALA A 371 43.18 13.69 -11.96
N VAL A 372 43.04 12.37 -12.20
CA VAL A 372 42.41 11.45 -11.24
C VAL A 372 43.22 11.37 -9.94
N GLN A 373 44.54 11.26 -10.03
CA GLN A 373 45.43 11.27 -8.88
C GLN A 373 45.32 12.58 -8.09
N ALA A 374 45.31 13.72 -8.78
CA ALA A 374 45.14 15.03 -8.13
C ALA A 374 43.80 15.15 -7.40
N MET A 375 42.71 14.59 -7.94
CA MET A 375 41.40 14.57 -7.28
C MET A 375 41.39 13.64 -6.05
N ILE A 376 41.99 12.45 -6.14
CA ILE A 376 42.10 11.53 -5.00
C ILE A 376 42.92 12.19 -3.88
N MET A 377 44.06 12.81 -4.23
CA MET A 377 44.89 13.54 -3.28
C MET A 377 44.12 14.69 -2.64
N ALA A 378 43.46 15.51 -3.45
CA ALA A 378 42.69 16.64 -2.95
C ALA A 378 41.57 16.20 -2.00
N LEU A 379 40.88 15.08 -2.25
CA LEU A 379 39.88 14.51 -1.33
C LEU A 379 40.54 14.06 -0.02
N SER A 380 41.66 13.33 -0.11
CA SER A 380 42.36 12.81 1.08
C SER A 380 43.03 13.88 1.95
N THR A 381 43.25 15.08 1.40
CA THR A 381 43.85 16.21 2.12
C THR A 381 42.83 17.23 2.63
N GLN A 382 41.53 16.90 2.55
CA GLN A 382 40.50 17.73 3.12
C GLN A 382 40.64 17.81 4.64
N LYS A 383 40.30 18.98 5.17
CA LYS A 383 40.36 19.29 6.60
C LYS A 383 39.01 19.73 7.10
N ASP A 384 38.76 19.47 8.37
CA ASP A 384 37.55 19.88 9.05
C ASP A 384 37.47 21.40 9.29
N GLU A 385 36.35 21.92 9.82
CA GLU A 385 36.22 23.34 10.18
C GLU A 385 37.27 23.76 11.22
N PHE A 386 37.81 22.80 11.96
CA PHE A 386 38.87 22.98 12.97
C PHE A 386 40.30 22.74 12.47
N ASP A 387 40.50 22.68 11.15
CA ASP A 387 41.80 22.42 10.51
C ASP A 387 42.41 21.04 10.83
N GLN A 388 41.61 20.12 11.40
CA GLN A 388 41.98 18.73 11.62
C GLN A 388 41.87 17.91 10.32
N PRO A 389 42.81 17.01 10.03
CA PRO A 389 42.71 16.15 8.84
C PRO A 389 41.54 15.17 8.99
N ILE A 390 40.69 15.09 7.97
CA ILE A 390 39.58 14.13 7.92
C ILE A 390 39.83 13.04 6.90
N ILE A 391 39.31 11.85 7.17
CA ILE A 391 39.42 10.71 6.24
C ILE A 391 38.22 10.76 5.30
N VAL A 392 38.44 11.30 4.09
CA VAL A 392 37.44 11.29 3.02
C VAL A 392 37.95 10.42 1.88
N ARG A 393 37.33 9.24 1.71
CA ARG A 393 37.74 8.30 0.66
C ARG A 393 37.06 8.65 -0.66
N PRO A 394 37.74 8.45 -1.81
CA PRO A 394 37.09 8.57 -3.11
C PRO A 394 35.99 7.51 -3.26
N GLY A 395 34.82 7.94 -3.72
CA GLY A 395 33.63 7.09 -3.84
C GLY A 395 33.27 6.79 -5.29
N LYS A 396 32.79 7.80 -6.02
CA LYS A 396 32.22 7.65 -7.35
C LYS A 396 32.76 8.71 -8.29
N ILE A 397 32.78 8.44 -9.59
CA ILE A 397 33.11 9.43 -10.60
C ILE A 397 31.87 9.72 -11.43
N ILE A 398 31.52 11.01 -11.51
CA ILE A 398 30.39 11.51 -12.28
C ILE A 398 30.93 12.12 -13.57
N VAL A 399 30.45 11.63 -14.71
CA VAL A 399 30.89 12.10 -16.03
C VAL A 399 29.75 12.44 -16.98
N PRO A 400 29.98 13.40 -17.88
CA PRO A 400 29.13 13.60 -19.05
C PRO A 400 29.21 12.39 -19.99
N ALA A 401 28.15 12.21 -20.76
CA ALA A 401 28.09 11.21 -21.81
C ALA A 401 29.21 11.43 -22.83
N GLY A 402 29.97 10.36 -23.13
CA GLY A 402 31.11 10.37 -24.04
C GLY A 402 32.50 10.27 -23.37
N LEU A 403 32.63 10.58 -22.08
CA LEU A 403 33.91 10.38 -21.35
C LEU A 403 34.02 9.00 -20.68
N THR A 404 32.93 8.22 -20.65
CA THR A 404 32.91 6.90 -20.01
C THR A 404 33.92 5.93 -20.60
N PHE A 405 34.15 5.98 -21.92
CA PHE A 405 35.14 5.12 -22.57
C PHE A 405 36.57 5.47 -22.15
N ASP A 406 36.89 6.76 -22.02
CA ASP A 406 38.19 7.22 -21.53
C ASP A 406 38.42 6.78 -20.08
N ILE A 407 37.39 6.81 -19.23
CA ILE A 407 37.46 6.27 -17.86
C ILE A 407 37.66 4.77 -17.86
N TYR A 408 36.88 4.04 -18.66
CA TYR A 408 36.93 2.58 -18.69
C TYR A 408 38.32 2.10 -19.14
N THR A 409 38.90 2.74 -20.15
CA THR A 409 40.25 2.44 -20.63
C THR A 409 41.29 2.78 -19.56
N LEU A 410 41.15 3.90 -18.84
CA LEU A 410 42.05 4.30 -17.77
C LEU A 410 42.06 3.31 -16.59
N PHE A 411 40.90 2.80 -16.14
CA PHE A 411 40.85 1.88 -15.00
C PHE A 411 41.12 0.42 -15.35
N ASN A 412 40.76 -0.02 -16.56
CA ASN A 412 40.88 -1.44 -16.95
C ASN A 412 42.16 -1.77 -17.72
N SER A 413 42.94 -0.77 -18.15
CA SER A 413 44.24 -1.04 -18.76
C SER A 413 45.25 -1.47 -17.70
N PRO A 414 45.87 -2.66 -17.80
CA PRO A 414 46.87 -3.12 -16.83
C PRO A 414 48.20 -2.33 -16.94
N THR A 415 48.46 -1.74 -18.12
CA THR A 415 49.66 -0.97 -18.41
C THR A 415 49.32 0.43 -18.91
N ILE A 416 50.18 1.39 -18.61
CA ILE A 416 50.09 2.79 -19.05
C ILE A 416 51.33 3.17 -19.84
N HIS A 417 51.17 4.15 -20.73
CA HIS A 417 52.27 4.78 -21.44
C HIS A 417 52.77 5.97 -20.62
N THR A 418 53.97 5.86 -20.06
CA THR A 418 54.70 6.98 -19.44
C THR A 418 55.86 7.37 -20.34
N GLU A 419 56.32 8.63 -20.29
CA GLU A 419 57.53 9.03 -21.01
C GLU A 419 58.70 8.11 -20.64
N GLY A 420 59.20 7.35 -21.63
CA GLY A 420 60.29 6.38 -21.47
C GLY A 420 59.90 4.94 -21.11
N ASN A 421 58.62 4.64 -20.84
CA ASN A 421 58.15 3.26 -20.60
C ASN A 421 56.71 3.02 -21.10
N THR A 422 56.56 2.17 -22.12
CA THR A 422 55.27 1.80 -22.69
C THR A 422 54.53 0.68 -21.94
N GLN A 423 55.12 0.12 -20.88
CA GLN A 423 54.56 -0.95 -20.05
C GLN A 423 54.60 -0.62 -18.54
N ALA A 424 54.51 0.65 -18.18
CA ALA A 424 54.46 1.02 -16.77
C ALA A 424 53.18 0.46 -16.12
N VAL A 425 53.29 -0.03 -14.88
CA VAL A 425 52.16 -0.60 -14.13
C VAL A 425 51.16 0.51 -13.84
N ASN A 426 49.88 0.28 -14.13
CA ASN A 426 48.83 1.24 -13.84
C ASN A 426 48.43 1.23 -12.35
N PRO A 427 48.74 2.28 -11.56
CA PRO A 427 48.38 2.32 -10.14
C PRO A 427 46.87 2.45 -9.94
N LEU A 428 46.14 2.99 -10.92
CA LEU A 428 44.69 3.15 -10.88
C LEU A 428 43.94 1.82 -11.08
N TYR A 429 44.63 0.76 -11.51
CA TYR A 429 44.04 -0.58 -11.61
C TYR A 429 43.53 -1.10 -10.25
N ALA A 430 44.11 -0.65 -9.13
CA ALA A 430 43.63 -0.95 -7.78
C ALA A 430 42.24 -0.33 -7.48
N TYR A 431 41.83 0.68 -8.24
CA TYR A 431 40.55 1.38 -8.11
C TYR A 431 39.54 0.97 -9.19
N LYS A 432 39.75 -0.16 -9.89
CA LYS A 432 38.86 -0.66 -10.95
C LYS A 432 37.40 -0.83 -10.53
N ASP A 433 37.16 -1.04 -9.23
CA ASP A 433 35.82 -1.26 -8.68
C ASP A 433 35.09 0.06 -8.35
N MET A 434 35.69 1.22 -8.65
CA MET A 434 35.09 2.52 -8.46
C MET A 434 33.86 2.68 -9.37
N GLN A 435 32.72 3.08 -8.79
CA GLN A 435 31.49 3.23 -9.54
C GLN A 435 31.53 4.47 -10.43
N ILE A 436 31.31 4.26 -11.73
CA ILE A 436 31.22 5.33 -12.74
C ILE A 436 29.74 5.66 -12.96
N VAL A 437 29.39 6.93 -12.81
CA VAL A 437 28.05 7.46 -13.01
C VAL A 437 28.06 8.35 -14.24
N GLU A 438 27.58 7.82 -15.36
CA GLU A 438 27.38 8.56 -16.59
C GLU A 438 25.98 9.18 -16.59
N ASP A 439 25.89 10.50 -16.82
CA ASP A 439 24.60 11.16 -16.97
C ASP A 439 24.58 12.18 -18.13
N PRO A 440 23.71 12.01 -19.14
CA PRO A 440 23.63 12.91 -20.30
C PRO A 440 23.04 14.28 -19.98
N THR A 441 22.45 14.47 -18.79
CA THR A 441 21.93 15.76 -18.31
C THR A 441 23.05 16.77 -18.20
N ILE A 442 24.29 16.34 -17.90
CA ILE A 442 25.46 17.23 -17.87
C ILE A 442 25.69 17.82 -19.27
N ASN A 443 25.70 16.99 -20.31
CA ASN A 443 25.87 17.46 -21.70
C ASN A 443 24.76 18.45 -22.10
N ALA A 444 23.52 18.15 -21.73
CA ALA A 444 22.38 19.00 -22.03
C ALA A 444 22.46 20.37 -21.32
N LEU A 445 22.83 20.39 -20.03
CA LEU A 445 22.97 21.61 -19.25
C LEU A 445 24.18 22.47 -19.66
N CYS A 446 25.24 21.85 -20.19
CA CYS A 446 26.41 22.54 -20.75
C CYS A 446 26.17 23.09 -22.18
N GLY A 447 24.96 22.96 -22.74
CA GLY A 447 24.64 23.49 -24.07
C GLY A 447 24.99 22.56 -25.24
N GLY A 448 25.26 21.28 -24.97
CA GLY A 448 25.58 20.28 -25.99
C GLY A 448 27.07 20.19 -26.35
N PHE A 449 27.36 19.35 -27.35
CA PHE A 449 28.73 19.15 -27.86
C PHE A 449 29.30 20.45 -28.45
N GLY A 450 30.61 20.65 -28.31
CA GLY A 450 31.30 21.90 -28.65
C GLY A 450 31.55 22.83 -27.45
N ASN A 451 31.00 22.51 -26.28
CA ASN A 451 31.22 23.24 -25.04
C ASN A 451 32.13 22.49 -24.07
N VAL A 452 32.68 23.22 -23.09
CA VAL A 452 33.48 22.65 -21.99
C VAL A 452 32.56 21.85 -21.07
N MET A 453 32.86 20.57 -20.88
CA MET A 453 32.08 19.69 -20.02
C MET A 453 32.88 19.30 -18.78
N PRO A 454 32.48 19.77 -17.58
CA PRO A 454 33.15 19.39 -16.34
C PRO A 454 32.80 17.96 -15.95
N TRP A 455 33.66 17.37 -15.13
CA TRP A 455 33.45 16.07 -14.51
C TRP A 455 33.86 16.14 -13.04
N PHE A 456 33.33 15.20 -12.25
CA PHE A 456 33.40 15.28 -10.80
C PHE A 456 33.82 13.95 -10.18
N MET A 457 34.54 14.02 -9.08
CA MET A 457 34.80 12.87 -8.21
C MET A 457 34.11 13.13 -6.88
N THR A 458 33.22 12.24 -6.48
CA THR A 458 32.56 12.32 -5.18
C THR A 458 33.34 11.52 -4.15
N ALA A 459 33.22 11.94 -2.91
CA ALA A 459 33.59 11.14 -1.76
C ALA A 459 32.64 9.93 -1.62
N ASN A 460 33.04 8.99 -0.76
CA ASN A 460 32.18 7.90 -0.35
C ASN A 460 31.01 8.44 0.49
N SER A 461 29.79 8.02 0.17
CA SER A 461 28.56 8.43 0.87
C SER A 461 28.53 8.04 2.35
N ALA A 462 29.41 7.12 2.78
CA ALA A 462 29.59 6.79 4.19
C ALA A 462 30.40 7.85 4.97
N ASP A 463 31.27 8.59 4.30
CA ASP A 463 32.21 9.52 4.94
C ASP A 463 31.64 10.96 4.95
N THR A 464 30.80 11.32 3.98
CA THR A 464 30.17 12.65 3.89
C THR A 464 28.82 12.61 3.19
N ALA A 465 27.90 13.48 3.64
CA ALA A 465 26.56 13.60 3.10
C ALA A 465 26.49 14.39 1.78
N PHE A 466 27.54 15.15 1.43
CA PHE A 466 27.67 16.00 0.22
C PHE A 466 26.41 16.79 -0.16
N ILE A 467 25.50 16.19 -0.93
CA ILE A 467 24.20 16.72 -1.31
C ILE A 467 23.13 15.77 -0.80
N GLU A 468 22.15 16.32 -0.09
CA GLU A 468 21.00 15.58 0.43
C GLU A 468 19.72 16.01 -0.31
N VAL A 469 18.95 15.01 -0.75
CA VAL A 469 17.60 15.19 -1.27
C VAL A 469 16.62 14.91 -0.14
N ASP A 470 15.96 15.97 0.29
CA ASP A 470 15.04 15.97 1.41
C ASP A 470 13.62 15.75 0.93
N TYR A 471 12.96 14.75 1.50
CA TYR A 471 11.53 14.47 1.26
C TYR A 471 10.71 14.83 2.48
N LEU A 472 9.48 15.31 2.27
CA LEU A 472 8.58 15.59 3.39
C LEU A 472 8.16 14.27 4.04
N ASN A 473 8.46 14.12 5.34
CA ASN A 473 8.22 12.89 6.12
C ASN A 473 8.79 11.61 5.49
N GLY A 474 9.85 11.73 4.67
CA GLY A 474 10.45 10.59 3.96
C GLY A 474 9.58 10.03 2.82
N GLN A 475 8.57 10.78 2.38
CA GLN A 475 7.70 10.37 1.29
C GLN A 475 8.37 10.60 -0.06
N GLU A 476 8.91 9.53 -0.66
CA GLU A 476 9.55 9.57 -1.98
C GLU A 476 8.56 9.46 -3.15
N VAL A 477 7.42 8.81 -2.91
CA VAL A 477 6.35 8.61 -3.90
C VAL A 477 5.33 9.74 -3.72
N PRO A 478 4.94 10.47 -4.79
CA PRO A 478 3.98 11.56 -4.68
C PRO A 478 2.67 11.09 -4.09
N THR A 479 1.96 12.06 -3.53
CA THR A 479 0.55 11.88 -3.25
C THR A 479 -0.23 12.11 -4.53
N ILE A 480 -1.07 11.14 -4.90
CA ILE A 480 -2.02 11.28 -6.00
C ILE A 480 -3.39 11.48 -5.37
N ARG A 481 -3.97 12.65 -5.62
CA ARG A 481 -5.27 13.03 -5.10
C ARG A 481 -6.22 13.28 -6.25
N ARG A 482 -7.37 12.62 -6.23
CA ARG A 482 -8.45 12.90 -7.15
C ARG A 482 -9.21 14.15 -6.73
N MET A 483 -9.50 15.01 -7.69
CA MET A 483 -10.20 16.28 -7.52
C MET A 483 -11.46 16.30 -8.39
N GLU A 484 -12.50 16.93 -7.85
CA GLU A 484 -13.71 17.21 -8.61
C GLU A 484 -13.68 18.68 -9.03
N THR A 485 -13.67 18.90 -10.34
CA THR A 485 -13.73 20.25 -10.90
C THR A 485 -15.14 20.46 -11.46
N PRO A 486 -15.96 21.39 -10.91
CA PRO A 486 -17.36 21.57 -11.31
C PRO A 486 -17.59 21.87 -12.80
N SER A 487 -16.55 22.32 -13.51
CA SER A 487 -16.60 22.72 -14.93
C SER A 487 -16.04 21.67 -15.90
N GLN A 488 -15.43 20.58 -15.41
CA GLN A 488 -14.83 19.55 -16.28
C GLN A 488 -15.62 18.24 -16.25
N LEU A 489 -15.96 17.74 -17.45
CA LEU A 489 -16.56 16.42 -17.65
C LEU A 489 -15.45 15.36 -17.69
N GLY A 490 -15.25 14.67 -16.57
CA GLY A 490 -14.23 13.62 -16.43
C GLY A 490 -13.67 13.51 -15.02
N PHE A 491 -12.60 12.73 -14.88
CA PHE A 491 -11.85 12.62 -13.62
C PHE A 491 -10.59 13.46 -13.70
N VAL A 492 -10.30 14.19 -12.63
CA VAL A 492 -9.09 15.02 -12.52
C VAL A 492 -8.26 14.52 -11.34
N TRP A 493 -6.96 14.38 -11.53
CA TRP A 493 -6.02 14.00 -10.48
C TRP A 493 -4.90 15.01 -10.37
N ASP A 494 -4.61 15.40 -9.14
CA ASP A 494 -3.43 16.17 -8.77
C ASP A 494 -2.36 15.20 -8.28
N ILE A 495 -1.21 15.21 -8.95
CA ILE A 495 -0.01 14.50 -8.52
C ILE A 495 0.94 15.55 -7.96
N TYR A 496 1.32 15.43 -6.70
CA TYR A 496 2.30 16.32 -6.08
C TYR A 496 3.30 15.56 -5.20
N LEU A 497 4.54 16.02 -5.21
CA LEU A 497 5.63 15.55 -4.38
C LEU A 497 6.37 16.75 -3.81
N ASP A 498 6.77 16.61 -2.55
CA ASP A 498 7.49 17.63 -1.81
C ASP A 498 8.95 17.20 -1.69
N TRP A 499 9.86 17.96 -2.31
CA TRP A 499 11.29 17.74 -2.14
C TRP A 499 12.10 19.02 -2.03
N GLY A 500 13.27 18.92 -1.41
CA GLY A 500 14.31 19.94 -1.33
C GLY A 500 15.65 19.34 -1.68
N ILE A 501 16.56 20.11 -2.28
CA ILE A 501 17.93 19.65 -2.57
C ILE A 501 18.87 20.64 -1.92
N ASN A 502 19.65 20.15 -0.97
CA ASN A 502 20.50 20.98 -0.13
C ASN A 502 21.94 20.44 -0.16
N VAL A 503 22.90 21.37 -0.24
CA VAL A 503 24.32 21.03 -0.15
C VAL A 503 24.69 21.01 1.32
N MET A 504 25.03 19.83 1.83
CA MET A 504 25.34 19.60 3.23
C MET A 504 26.81 19.86 3.56
N ASP A 505 27.70 19.53 2.64
CA ASP A 505 29.15 19.60 2.83
C ASP A 505 29.85 19.86 1.50
N PHE A 506 30.77 20.82 1.43
CA PHE A 506 31.56 21.11 0.22
C PHE A 506 32.68 20.09 -0.05
N ARG A 507 33.08 19.33 0.97
CA ARG A 507 34.19 18.35 0.90
C ARG A 507 33.79 17.07 0.18
N GLY A 508 32.50 16.88 -0.03
CA GLY A 508 31.95 15.66 -0.62
C GLY A 508 32.14 15.48 -2.12
N ALA A 509 32.66 16.48 -2.83
CA ALA A 509 33.06 16.31 -4.22
C ALA A 509 34.18 17.26 -4.64
N ILE A 510 34.91 16.86 -5.68
CA ILE A 510 35.91 17.66 -6.37
C ILE A 510 35.51 17.84 -7.82
N LYS A 511 35.66 19.07 -8.32
CA LYS A 511 35.36 19.44 -9.69
C LYS A 511 36.63 19.53 -10.53
N ASN A 512 36.61 18.85 -11.67
CA ASN A 512 37.47 19.17 -12.80
C ASN A 512 36.67 20.04 -13.78
N PRO A 513 37.13 21.26 -14.12
CA PRO A 513 36.46 22.09 -15.12
C PRO A 513 36.27 21.40 -16.48
N GLY A 514 37.07 20.37 -16.77
CA GLY A 514 36.95 19.55 -17.95
C GLY A 514 37.54 20.18 -19.21
N LYS A 515 37.28 19.58 -20.35
CA LYS A 515 37.69 20.08 -21.68
C LYS A 515 36.50 20.17 -22.62
N ILE A 516 36.71 20.80 -23.77
CA ILE A 516 35.71 20.81 -24.85
C ILE A 516 35.53 19.39 -25.37
N ILE A 517 34.26 18.94 -25.47
CA ILE A 517 33.91 17.66 -26.08
C ILE A 517 33.26 17.94 -27.44
N ASN A 518 33.96 17.58 -28.51
CA ASN A 518 33.50 17.80 -29.88
C ASN A 518 32.40 16.78 -30.26
N SER A 519 31.48 17.20 -31.13
CA SER A 519 30.44 16.32 -31.65
C SER A 519 31.08 15.26 -32.55
N PRO A 520 30.82 13.95 -32.34
CA PRO A 520 31.26 12.91 -33.26
C PRO A 520 30.49 12.94 -34.59
N LEU A 521 29.40 13.70 -34.67
CA LEU A 521 28.52 13.80 -35.84
C LEU A 521 28.80 15.03 -36.71
N GLY A 522 29.86 15.79 -36.44
CA GLY A 522 30.33 16.89 -37.30
C GLY A 522 29.26 17.95 -37.61
N GLN A 523 28.67 18.54 -36.57
CA GLN A 523 27.81 19.73 -36.69
C GLN A 523 28.54 20.97 -36.20
#